data_AF-A0A7Y6PX10-F1
#
_entry.id   AF-A0A7Y6PX10-F1
#
_cell.length_a   1.000
_cell.length_b   1.000
_cell.length_c   1.000
_cell.angle_alpha   90.00
_cell.angle_beta   90.00
_cell.angle_gamma   90.00
#
_symmetry.space_group_name_H-M   'P 1'
#
loop_
_entity.id
_entity.type
_entity.pdbx_description
1 polymer ?
#
loop_
_entity_poly.entity_id
_entity_poly.type
_entity_poly.pdbx_seq_one_letter_code
_entity_poly.pdbx_strand_id
1 'polypeptide(L)'
;MSDGPTKLFVGAAGSTGTITARRWTHDGWIEGQTQVSIANGEVLGAVNALGNLDLRTFEVNIAPVDIPQEVFGKPAQLTDVRVKLPQPLTGELAWTSEDDATARLTLVLDLDWAIAINGSQTPLGTQRLPPVPVDFAITGGGDHIDASIDLHAAGELWSWAGLLEVTAIELDLAASTVD
;
A
#
# COMPACT_ATOMS: atom_id res chain seq x y z
N MET A 1 -4.32 30.55 8.92
CA MET A 1 -4.11 30.37 7.47
C MET A 1 -4.24 28.89 7.24
N SER A 2 -5.11 28.42 6.36
CA SER A 2 -5.10 26.99 6.02
C SER A 2 -3.98 26.81 5.00
N ASP A 3 -2.82 26.35 5.47
CA ASP A 3 -1.83 25.81 4.55
C ASP A 3 -2.51 24.69 3.75
N GLY A 4 -2.26 24.68 2.45
CA GLY A 4 -2.87 23.71 1.54
C GLY A 4 -2.54 22.27 1.95
N PRO A 5 -3.11 21.28 1.24
CA PRO A 5 -2.73 19.90 1.51
C PRO A 5 -1.22 19.70 1.36
N THR A 6 -0.62 19.04 2.33
CA THR A 6 0.79 18.64 2.36
C THR A 6 0.95 17.35 1.58
N LYS A 7 1.94 17.34 0.68
CA LYS A 7 2.33 16.17 -0.10
C LYS A 7 3.57 15.53 0.51
N LEU A 8 3.46 14.26 0.87
CA LEU A 8 4.56 13.40 1.29
C LEU A 8 4.87 12.39 0.19
N PHE A 9 6.15 12.14 -0.05
CA PHE A 9 6.65 11.17 -1.02
C PHE A 9 7.05 9.90 -0.29
N VAL A 10 6.46 8.77 -0.67
CA VAL A 10 6.86 7.46 -0.15
C VAL A 10 8.11 7.02 -0.90
N GLY A 11 9.22 6.90 -0.18
CA GLY A 11 10.51 6.51 -0.73
C GLY A 11 10.74 5.02 -0.67
N ALA A 12 11.56 4.48 -1.59
CA ALA A 12 12.03 3.09 -1.50
C ALA A 12 12.92 2.88 -0.27
N ALA A 13 13.73 3.88 0.08
CA ALA A 13 14.56 3.84 1.28
C ALA A 13 13.66 3.99 2.52
N GLY A 14 13.77 3.05 3.47
CA GLY A 14 12.96 3.06 4.70
C GLY A 14 11.58 2.42 4.55
N SER A 15 11.15 2.06 3.33
CA SER A 15 9.90 1.33 3.11
C SER A 15 10.15 -0.13 2.79
N THR A 16 9.34 -1.02 3.35
CA THR A 16 9.37 -2.45 3.07
C THR A 16 7.96 -2.99 2.89
N GLY A 17 7.85 -4.18 2.33
CA GLY A 17 6.56 -4.82 2.21
C GLY A 17 6.69 -6.33 2.08
N THR A 18 5.59 -7.00 2.35
CA THR A 18 5.47 -8.44 2.24
C THR A 18 4.09 -8.83 1.74
N ILE A 19 4.04 -9.80 0.85
CA ILE A 19 2.79 -10.38 0.33
C ILE A 19 2.74 -11.84 0.72
N THR A 20 1.62 -12.26 1.28
CA THR A 20 1.31 -13.66 1.56
C THR A 20 0.27 -14.14 0.55
N ALA A 21 0.54 -15.27 -0.07
CA ALA A 21 -0.34 -15.89 -1.03
C ALA A 21 -0.40 -17.40 -0.80
N ARG A 22 -1.52 -18.01 -1.17
CA ARG A 22 -1.68 -19.46 -1.14
C ARG A 22 -2.19 -19.99 -2.46
N ARG A 23 -1.81 -21.23 -2.76
CA ARG A 23 -2.30 -21.96 -3.94
C ARG A 23 -2.87 -23.31 -3.56
N TRP A 24 -3.93 -23.71 -4.23
CA TRP A 24 -4.51 -25.04 -4.06
C TRP A 24 -3.72 -26.06 -4.88
N THR A 25 -3.43 -27.20 -4.25
CA THR A 25 -2.79 -28.37 -4.88
C THR A 25 -3.66 -29.60 -4.66
N HIS A 26 -3.25 -30.75 -5.20
CA HIS A 26 -3.92 -32.02 -4.90
C HIS A 26 -3.94 -32.40 -3.41
N ASP A 27 -3.01 -31.83 -2.62
CA ASP A 27 -2.88 -32.09 -1.18
C ASP A 27 -3.52 -30.98 -0.32
N GLY A 28 -4.13 -29.97 -0.96
CA GLY A 28 -4.73 -28.81 -0.30
C GLY A 28 -3.98 -27.49 -0.53
N TRP A 29 -4.31 -26.48 0.27
CA TRP A 29 -3.67 -25.16 0.23
C TRP A 29 -2.22 -25.23 0.70
N ILE A 30 -1.31 -24.68 -0.08
CA ILE A 30 0.05 -24.36 0.34
C ILE A 30 0.25 -22.85 0.31
N GLU A 31 0.83 -22.31 1.38
CA GLU A 31 1.06 -20.89 1.57
C GLU A 31 2.53 -20.53 1.35
N GLY A 32 2.76 -19.34 0.83
CA GLY A 32 4.07 -18.76 0.67
C GLY A 32 4.03 -17.25 0.92
N GLN A 33 5.17 -16.71 1.30
CA GLN A 33 5.35 -15.31 1.59
C GLN A 33 6.54 -14.80 0.79
N THR A 34 6.42 -13.61 0.21
CA THR A 34 7.53 -12.96 -0.49
C THR A 34 7.64 -11.50 -0.06
N GLN A 35 8.87 -11.06 0.17
CA GLN A 35 9.15 -9.64 0.33
C GLN A 35 8.92 -8.92 -1.00
N VAL A 36 8.48 -7.67 -0.90
CA VAL A 36 8.33 -6.77 -2.04
C VAL A 36 9.04 -5.46 -1.76
N SER A 37 9.61 -4.88 -2.80
CA SER A 37 10.26 -3.59 -2.72
C SER A 37 9.28 -2.49 -3.10
N ILE A 38 9.27 -1.39 -2.35
CA ILE A 38 8.48 -0.21 -2.72
C ILE A 38 9.27 0.58 -3.77
N ALA A 39 8.62 0.91 -4.90
CA ALA A 39 9.23 1.70 -5.95
C ALA A 39 9.13 3.20 -5.66
N ASN A 40 7.94 3.66 -5.31
CA ASN A 40 7.62 5.03 -4.92
C ASN A 40 6.16 5.10 -4.42
N GLY A 41 5.73 6.26 -3.96
CA GLY A 41 4.34 6.53 -3.66
C GLY A 41 4.11 7.98 -3.25
N GLU A 42 2.87 8.29 -2.92
CA GLU A 42 2.41 9.62 -2.58
C GLU A 42 1.32 9.56 -1.51
N VAL A 43 1.43 10.43 -0.52
CA VAL A 43 0.38 10.71 0.47
C VAL A 43 0.09 12.20 0.42
N LEU A 44 -1.17 12.56 0.22
CA LEU A 44 -1.63 13.95 0.20
C LEU A 44 -2.70 14.13 1.27
N GLY A 45 -2.40 14.94 2.29
CA GLY A 45 -3.29 15.14 3.43
C GLY A 45 -3.35 16.60 3.89
N ALA A 46 -4.38 16.96 4.64
CA ALA A 46 -4.46 18.24 5.32
C ALA A 46 -5.11 18.06 6.70
N VAL A 47 -4.74 18.90 7.66
CA VAL A 47 -5.49 19.00 8.92
C VAL A 47 -6.62 20.00 8.71
N ASN A 48 -7.87 19.57 8.88
CA ASN A 48 -9.02 20.44 8.70
C ASN A 48 -9.30 21.30 9.94
N ALA A 49 -10.28 22.20 9.85
CA ALA A 49 -10.61 23.15 10.92
C ALA A 49 -11.07 22.48 12.24
N LEU A 50 -11.40 21.18 12.21
CA LEU A 50 -11.79 20.40 13.38
C LEU A 50 -10.60 19.63 13.99
N GLY A 51 -9.39 19.74 13.41
CA GLY A 51 -8.21 19.01 13.85
C GLY A 51 -8.12 17.58 13.31
N ASN A 52 -8.96 17.20 12.34
CA ASN A 52 -8.96 15.88 11.73
C ASN A 52 -8.07 15.83 10.48
N LEU A 53 -7.54 14.66 10.17
CA LEU A 53 -6.81 14.40 8.92
C LEU A 53 -7.77 14.19 7.76
N ASP A 54 -7.76 15.09 6.80
CA ASP A 54 -8.36 14.91 5.48
C ASP A 54 -7.32 14.27 4.55
N LEU A 55 -7.34 12.94 4.44
CA LEU A 55 -6.51 12.16 3.53
C LEU A 55 -7.14 12.18 2.12
N ARG A 56 -6.47 12.85 1.17
CA ARG A 56 -6.96 13.04 -0.20
C ARG A 56 -6.37 12.02 -1.17
N THR A 57 -5.08 11.73 -1.03
CA THR A 57 -4.36 10.75 -1.85
C THR A 57 -3.58 9.84 -0.92
N PHE A 58 -3.61 8.56 -1.23
CA PHE A 58 -2.67 7.56 -0.73
C PHE A 58 -2.43 6.63 -1.91
N GLU A 59 -1.21 6.58 -2.43
CA GLU A 59 -0.82 5.71 -3.52
C GLU A 59 0.57 5.14 -3.23
N VAL A 60 0.71 3.82 -3.41
CA VAL A 60 1.98 3.12 -3.24
C VAL A 60 2.19 2.23 -4.45
N ASN A 61 3.31 2.41 -5.11
CA ASN A 61 3.75 1.61 -6.24
C ASN A 61 4.78 0.59 -5.73
N ILE A 62 4.46 -0.68 -5.90
CA ILE A 62 5.35 -1.80 -5.59
C ILE A 62 6.18 -2.12 -6.84
N ALA A 63 7.48 -2.34 -6.66
CA ALA A 63 8.39 -2.73 -7.73
C ALA A 63 7.95 -4.07 -8.36
N PRO A 64 8.36 -4.37 -9.61
CA PRO A 64 8.05 -5.65 -10.23
C PRO A 64 8.43 -6.83 -9.34
N VAL A 65 7.52 -7.79 -9.20
CA VAL A 65 7.73 -9.00 -8.40
C VAL A 65 7.96 -10.17 -9.33
N ASP A 66 9.16 -10.78 -9.26
CA ASP A 66 9.49 -11.95 -10.06
C ASP A 66 8.64 -13.16 -9.63
N ILE A 67 8.06 -13.83 -10.63
CA ILE A 67 7.37 -15.10 -10.43
C ILE A 67 8.35 -16.21 -10.81
N PRO A 68 8.58 -17.21 -9.93
CA PRO A 68 9.48 -18.32 -10.21
C PRO A 68 9.13 -19.00 -11.54
N GLN A 69 10.16 -19.30 -12.34
CA GLN A 69 9.99 -19.82 -13.70
C GLN A 69 9.23 -21.16 -13.70
N GLU A 70 9.27 -21.92 -12.62
CA GLU A 70 8.58 -23.19 -12.45
C GLU A 70 7.05 -23.05 -12.51
N VAL A 71 6.50 -21.85 -12.31
CA VAL A 71 5.06 -21.59 -12.36
C VAL A 71 4.54 -21.52 -13.80
N PHE A 72 5.24 -20.80 -14.68
CA PHE A 72 4.81 -20.55 -16.07
C PHE A 72 5.68 -21.22 -17.14
N GLY A 73 6.78 -21.87 -16.73
CA GLY A 73 7.82 -22.39 -17.62
C GLY A 73 8.60 -21.30 -18.36
N LYS A 74 8.36 -20.02 -18.04
CA LYS A 74 8.89 -18.82 -18.71
C LYS A 74 9.12 -17.71 -17.69
N PRO A 75 9.99 -16.72 -17.97
CA PRO A 75 10.11 -15.52 -17.15
C PRO A 75 8.75 -14.83 -17.04
N ALA A 76 8.30 -14.61 -15.81
CA ALA A 76 7.04 -13.96 -15.52
C ALA A 76 7.21 -13.01 -14.32
N GLN A 77 6.46 -11.92 -14.31
CA GLN A 77 6.49 -10.90 -13.27
C GLN A 77 5.08 -10.39 -12.99
N LEU A 78 4.81 -10.01 -11.74
CA LEU A 78 3.75 -9.05 -11.45
C LEU A 78 4.32 -7.65 -11.67
N THR A 79 3.65 -6.85 -12.48
CA THR A 79 4.06 -5.50 -12.84
C THR A 79 2.92 -4.52 -12.57
N ASP A 80 3.25 -3.21 -12.54
CA ASP A 80 2.27 -2.15 -12.27
C ASP A 80 1.43 -2.41 -11.01
N VAL A 81 2.05 -2.96 -9.97
CA VAL A 81 1.37 -3.27 -8.70
C VAL A 81 1.20 -1.97 -7.93
N ARG A 82 -0.03 -1.47 -7.83
CA ARG A 82 -0.35 -0.18 -7.18
C ARG A 82 -1.46 -0.36 -6.17
N VAL A 83 -1.24 0.12 -4.96
CA VAL A 83 -2.27 0.22 -3.92
C VAL A 83 -2.66 1.68 -3.80
N LYS A 84 -3.95 2.01 -3.98
CA LYS A 84 -4.41 3.41 -3.99
C LYS A 84 -5.71 3.61 -3.22
N LEU A 85 -5.85 4.80 -2.65
CA LEU A 85 -7.09 5.29 -2.07
C LEU A 85 -7.98 5.86 -3.20
N PRO A 86 -9.14 5.24 -3.48
CA PRO A 86 -9.99 5.63 -4.60
C PRO A 86 -10.86 6.85 -4.30
N GLN A 87 -11.09 7.17 -3.02
CA GLN A 87 -11.87 8.33 -2.59
C GLN A 87 -11.26 8.93 -1.31
N PRO A 88 -11.23 10.27 -1.19
CA PRO A 88 -10.76 10.92 0.03
C PRO A 88 -11.50 10.44 1.27
N LEU A 89 -10.79 10.42 2.40
CA LEU A 89 -11.30 10.05 3.71
C LEU A 89 -10.90 11.11 4.73
N THR A 90 -11.78 11.36 5.70
CA THR A 90 -11.45 12.13 6.90
C THR A 90 -11.39 11.18 8.09
N GLY A 91 -10.37 11.33 8.94
CA GLY A 91 -10.28 10.61 10.20
C GLY A 91 -9.66 11.43 11.32
N GLU A 92 -9.83 10.96 12.55
CA GLU A 92 -9.34 11.64 13.73
C GLU A 92 -7.81 11.57 13.83
N LEU A 93 -7.19 12.67 14.27
CA LEU A 93 -5.79 12.73 14.66
C LEU A 93 -5.69 12.84 16.18
N ALA A 94 -4.78 12.06 16.75
CA ALA A 94 -4.36 12.19 18.14
C ALA A 94 -3.02 12.91 18.19
N TRP A 95 -3.04 14.18 18.60
CA TRP A 95 -1.81 14.96 18.83
C TRP A 95 -1.12 14.49 20.11
N THR A 96 0.18 14.22 20.01
CA THR A 96 1.03 13.79 21.14
C THR A 96 2.02 14.86 21.56
N SER A 97 2.34 15.79 20.66
CA SER A 97 3.08 17.02 20.93
C SER A 97 2.58 18.15 19.99
N GLU A 98 3.31 19.26 19.90
CA GLU A 98 3.01 20.35 18.95
C GLU A 98 3.26 19.91 17.49
N ASP A 99 4.24 19.04 17.27
CA ASP A 99 4.72 18.63 15.94
C ASP A 99 4.52 17.12 15.67
N ASP A 100 3.92 16.38 16.63
CA ASP A 100 3.73 14.93 16.52
C ASP A 100 2.26 14.54 16.64
N ALA A 101 1.77 13.75 15.67
CA ALA A 101 0.42 13.23 15.65
C ALA A 101 0.36 11.77 15.19
N THR A 102 -0.65 11.05 15.66
CA THR A 102 -0.95 9.70 15.19
C THR A 102 -2.38 9.61 14.67
N ALA A 103 -2.61 8.71 13.73
CA ALA A 103 -3.94 8.42 13.19
C ALA A 103 -4.10 6.91 12.98
N ARG A 104 -5.29 6.38 13.26
CA ARG A 104 -5.66 5.02 12.84
C ARG A 104 -6.86 5.13 11.91
N LEU A 105 -6.62 4.95 10.62
CA LEU A 105 -7.64 5.06 9.59
C LEU A 105 -8.05 3.67 9.10
N THR A 106 -9.32 3.50 8.74
CA THR A 106 -9.75 2.30 8.01
C THR A 106 -9.94 2.68 6.54
N LEU A 107 -9.02 2.26 5.70
CA LEU A 107 -8.99 2.61 4.28
C LEU A 107 -9.66 1.53 3.44
N VAL A 108 -10.45 1.95 2.45
CA VAL A 108 -10.96 1.07 1.41
C VAL A 108 -10.12 1.30 0.16
N LEU A 109 -9.19 0.39 -0.12
CA LEU A 109 -8.14 0.57 -1.12
C LEU A 109 -8.43 -0.21 -2.41
N ASP A 110 -7.93 0.30 -3.52
CA ASP A 110 -7.85 -0.43 -4.80
C ASP A 110 -6.44 -0.97 -5.00
N LEU A 111 -6.35 -2.23 -5.45
CA LEU A 111 -5.14 -2.87 -5.95
C LEU A 111 -5.24 -2.98 -7.47
N ASP A 112 -4.37 -2.27 -8.17
CA ASP A 112 -4.14 -2.44 -9.60
C ASP A 112 -2.86 -3.23 -9.83
N TRP A 113 -2.84 -4.05 -10.88
CA TRP A 113 -1.71 -4.90 -11.22
C TRP A 113 -1.86 -5.52 -12.60
N ALA A 114 -0.73 -5.93 -13.15
CA ALA A 114 -0.62 -6.67 -14.39
C ALA A 114 0.30 -7.88 -14.20
N ILE A 115 0.13 -8.87 -15.08
CA ILE A 115 1.08 -9.96 -15.23
C ILE A 115 1.84 -9.79 -16.54
N ALA A 116 3.16 -9.82 -16.47
CA ALA A 116 4.02 -9.89 -17.64
C ALA A 116 4.54 -11.31 -17.80
N ILE A 117 4.32 -11.95 -18.95
CA ILE A 117 4.86 -13.28 -19.28
C ILE A 117 5.65 -13.16 -20.57
N ASN A 118 6.94 -13.49 -20.53
CA ASN A 118 7.84 -13.40 -21.69
C ASN A 118 7.75 -12.02 -22.40
N GLY A 119 7.67 -10.95 -21.60
CA GLY A 119 7.58 -9.56 -22.07
C GLY A 119 6.19 -9.10 -22.52
N SER A 120 5.18 -9.98 -22.59
CA SER A 120 3.80 -9.58 -22.89
C SER A 120 3.05 -9.27 -21.59
N GLN A 121 2.52 -8.05 -21.47
CA GLN A 121 1.81 -7.58 -20.28
C GLN A 121 0.30 -7.68 -20.44
N THR A 122 -0.38 -8.21 -19.42
CA THR A 122 -1.84 -8.32 -19.33
C THR A 122 -2.32 -7.74 -18.00
N PRO A 123 -3.11 -6.66 -17.98
CA PRO A 123 -3.73 -6.15 -16.76
C PRO A 123 -4.69 -7.19 -16.16
N LEU A 124 -4.66 -7.33 -14.83
CA LEU A 124 -5.53 -8.27 -14.10
C LEU A 124 -6.83 -7.62 -13.60
N GLY A 125 -7.02 -6.33 -13.89
CA GLY A 125 -8.16 -5.53 -13.42
C GLY A 125 -7.95 -4.98 -12.01
N THR A 126 -8.69 -3.92 -11.70
CA THR A 126 -8.69 -3.31 -10.37
C THR A 126 -9.42 -4.23 -9.38
N GLN A 127 -8.75 -4.58 -8.29
CA GLN A 127 -9.33 -5.31 -7.18
C GLN A 127 -9.60 -4.35 -6.02
N ARG A 128 -10.84 -4.33 -5.54
CA ARG A 128 -11.20 -3.60 -4.32
C ARG A 128 -10.80 -4.45 -3.11
N LEU A 129 -9.88 -3.96 -2.30
CA LEU A 129 -9.48 -4.62 -1.07
C LEU A 129 -10.58 -4.49 0.00
N PRO A 130 -10.71 -5.45 0.92
CA PRO A 130 -11.52 -5.25 2.12
C PRO A 130 -11.00 -4.04 2.92
N PRO A 131 -11.82 -3.45 3.80
CA PRO A 131 -11.37 -2.33 4.65
C PRO A 131 -10.09 -2.69 5.43
N VAL A 132 -9.04 -1.88 5.27
CA VAL A 132 -7.71 -2.11 5.82
C VAL A 132 -7.42 -1.08 6.92
N PRO A 133 -7.14 -1.50 8.17
CA PRO A 133 -6.62 -0.58 9.17
C PRO A 133 -5.21 -0.15 8.77
N VAL A 134 -4.97 1.16 8.80
CA VAL A 134 -3.69 1.79 8.52
C VAL A 134 -3.37 2.72 9.67
N ASP A 135 -2.21 2.49 10.29
CA ASP A 135 -1.69 3.32 11.36
C ASP A 135 -0.72 4.34 10.75
N PHE A 136 -0.86 5.60 11.14
CA PHE A 136 -0.02 6.72 10.74
C PHE A 136 0.67 7.28 11.97
N ALA A 137 1.98 7.49 11.89
CA ALA A 137 2.74 8.31 12.82
C ALA A 137 3.38 9.44 12.03
N ILE A 138 3.02 10.68 12.36
CA ILE A 138 3.45 11.89 11.66
C ILE A 138 4.28 12.71 12.64
N THR A 139 5.44 13.18 12.19
CA THR A 139 6.34 14.03 12.97
C THR A 139 6.88 15.14 12.09
N GLY A 140 7.07 16.33 12.66
CA GLY A 140 7.68 17.46 11.98
C GLY A 140 6.79 18.70 11.97
N GLY A 141 7.44 19.83 11.72
CA GLY A 141 6.83 21.15 11.77
C GLY A 141 7.61 22.11 10.87
N GLY A 142 6.93 23.18 10.43
CA GLY A 142 7.54 24.14 9.51
C GLY A 142 7.61 23.62 8.07
N ASP A 143 8.83 23.48 7.55
CA ASP A 143 9.12 23.14 6.15
C ASP A 143 9.28 21.63 5.88
N HIS A 144 9.45 20.81 6.93
CA HIS A 144 9.64 19.37 6.78
C HIS A 144 8.69 18.54 7.66
N ILE A 145 8.11 17.50 7.06
CA ILE A 145 7.23 16.52 7.71
C ILE A 145 7.66 15.13 7.28
N ASP A 146 7.81 14.23 8.25
CA ASP A 146 8.00 12.80 8.05
C ASP A 146 6.75 12.03 8.51
N ALA A 147 6.48 10.90 7.87
CA ALA A 147 5.43 9.96 8.26
C ALA A 147 5.90 8.51 8.15
N SER A 148 5.60 7.73 9.18
CA SER A 148 5.59 6.27 9.14
C SER A 148 4.16 5.79 8.94
N ILE A 149 3.96 4.84 8.04
CA ILE A 149 2.64 4.31 7.71
C ILE A 149 2.70 2.80 7.68
N ASP A 150 1.92 2.18 8.56
CA ASP A 150 1.86 0.72 8.70
C ASP A 150 0.51 0.23 8.19
N LEU A 151 0.55 -0.59 7.14
CA LEU A 151 -0.63 -1.15 6.49
C LEU A 151 -0.65 -2.66 6.69
N HIS A 152 -1.75 -3.17 7.25
CA HIS A 152 -1.96 -4.59 7.45
C HIS A 152 -3.30 -5.03 6.87
N ALA A 153 -3.28 -5.53 5.63
CA ALA A 153 -4.43 -6.15 5.00
C ALA A 153 -4.34 -7.67 5.15
N ALA A 154 -5.40 -8.31 5.68
CA ALA A 154 -5.47 -9.76 5.85
C ALA A 154 -6.85 -10.30 5.49
N GLY A 155 -6.92 -11.58 5.11
CA GLY A 155 -8.12 -12.25 4.62
C GLY A 155 -8.05 -12.51 3.12
N GLU A 156 -9.14 -12.93 2.47
CA GLU A 156 -9.15 -13.08 1.01
C GLU A 156 -9.11 -11.70 0.34
N LEU A 157 -7.90 -11.24 -0.02
CA LEU A 157 -7.68 -9.93 -0.66
C LEU A 157 -7.93 -10.02 -2.17
N TRP A 158 -7.60 -11.17 -2.74
CA TRP A 158 -7.86 -11.53 -4.13
C TRP A 158 -7.90 -13.05 -4.24
N SER A 159 -8.75 -13.56 -5.14
CA SER A 159 -8.77 -14.96 -5.51
C SER A 159 -8.91 -15.14 -7.01
N TRP A 160 -8.31 -16.21 -7.54
CA TRP A 160 -8.50 -16.63 -8.92
C TRP A 160 -8.93 -18.08 -8.99
N ALA A 161 -10.16 -18.28 -9.48
CA ALA A 161 -10.78 -19.58 -9.70
C ALA A 161 -10.76 -20.55 -8.49
N GLY A 162 -10.60 -20.02 -7.26
CA GLY A 162 -10.41 -20.84 -6.06
C GLY A 162 -9.10 -21.64 -6.03
N LEU A 163 -8.12 -21.29 -6.87
CA LEU A 163 -6.84 -21.99 -7.00
C LEU A 163 -5.66 -21.17 -6.49
N LEU A 164 -5.79 -19.84 -6.50
CA LEU A 164 -4.78 -18.90 -6.05
C LEU A 164 -5.45 -17.81 -5.23
N GLU A 165 -4.83 -17.42 -4.14
CA GLU A 165 -5.31 -16.33 -3.30
C GLU A 165 -4.15 -15.48 -2.81
N VAL A 166 -4.36 -14.17 -2.74
CA VAL A 166 -3.56 -13.27 -1.92
C VAL A 166 -4.27 -13.13 -0.58
N THR A 167 -3.61 -13.53 0.49
CA THR A 167 -4.21 -13.63 1.83
C THR A 167 -3.74 -12.56 2.79
N ALA A 168 -2.60 -11.93 2.51
CA ALA A 168 -2.15 -10.76 3.25
C ALA A 168 -1.26 -9.84 2.42
N ILE A 169 -1.33 -8.54 2.72
CA ILE A 169 -0.37 -7.52 2.28
C ILE A 169 0.01 -6.74 3.54
N GLU A 170 1.29 -6.71 3.84
CA GLU A 170 1.88 -5.94 4.95
C GLU A 170 2.86 -4.94 4.34
N LEU A 171 2.68 -3.65 4.63
CA LEU A 171 3.58 -2.60 4.15
C LEU A 171 3.96 -1.71 5.32
N ASP A 172 5.26 -1.48 5.47
CA ASP A 172 5.83 -0.47 6.37
C ASP A 172 6.42 0.62 5.49
N LEU A 173 5.86 1.83 5.54
CA LEU A 173 6.18 2.89 4.58
C LEU A 173 6.77 4.09 5.29
N ALA A 174 7.86 4.62 4.73
CA ALA A 174 8.43 5.91 5.10
C ALA A 174 8.09 6.95 4.03
N ALA A 175 7.47 8.04 4.45
CA ALA A 175 7.14 9.17 3.59
C ALA A 175 7.65 10.48 4.16
N SER A 176 8.09 11.41 3.31
CA SER A 176 8.52 12.73 3.77
C SER A 176 8.14 13.82 2.77
N THR A 177 8.06 15.06 3.21
CA THR A 177 8.19 16.20 2.31
C THR A 177 9.56 16.15 1.61
N VAL A 178 9.64 16.78 0.44
CA VAL A 178 10.91 17.02 -0.25
C VAL A 178 11.24 18.50 -0.12
N ASP A 179 12.48 18.78 0.21
CA ASP A 179 13.07 20.12 0.23
C ASP A 179 13.03 20.80 -1.15
#